data_AF-U2C1G8-F1
#
_entry.id   AF-U2C1G8-F1
#
_cell.length_a   1.000
_cell.length_b   1.000
_cell.length_c   1.000
_cell.angle_alpha   90.00
_cell.angle_beta   90.00
_cell.angle_gamma   90.00
#
_symmetry.space_group_name_H-M   'P 1'
#
loop_
_entity.id
_entity.type
_entity.pdbx_description
1 polymer ?
#
loop_
_entity_poly.entity_id
_entity_poly.type
_entity_poly.pdbx_seq_one_letter_code
_entity_poly.pdbx_strand_id
1 'polypeptide(L)' 'MDTLKIVWLPQARIQFHEIITYWAEKLESVSYVRKIREDVQRVLEILKFSPRIGRIVENTNEEVRRVTILRNYSIFYR' A
#
# COMPACT_ATOMS: atom_id res chain seq x y z
N MET A 1 2.33 6.25 -23.35
CA MET A 1 2.26 6.79 -21.98
C MET A 1 3.28 6.02 -21.16
N ASP A 2 4.27 6.70 -20.61
CA ASP A 2 5.28 6.05 -19.78
C ASP A 2 4.64 5.60 -18.46
N THR A 3 4.72 4.31 -18.16
CA THR A 3 4.22 3.73 -16.91
C THR A 3 5.35 3.69 -15.89
N LEU A 4 5.11 4.22 -14.70
CA LEU A 4 6.11 4.13 -13.62
C LEU A 4 6.19 2.70 -13.07
N LYS A 5 7.40 2.30 -12.68
CA LYS A 5 7.64 1.02 -12.01
C LYS A 5 7.52 1.18 -10.50
N ILE A 6 6.65 0.38 -9.88
CA ILE A 6 6.56 0.30 -8.43
C ILE A 6 7.73 -0.54 -7.90
N VAL A 7 8.47 0.03 -6.95
CA VAL A 7 9.54 -0.67 -6.21
C VAL A 7 9.24 -0.60 -4.73
N TRP A 8 9.12 -1.76 -4.09
CA TRP A 8 8.91 -1.87 -2.66
C TRP A 8 10.25 -1.89 -1.92
N LEU A 9 10.39 -1.01 -0.92
CA LEU A 9 11.46 -1.10 0.07
C LEU A 9 11.38 -2.45 0.81
N PRO A 10 12.51 -3.05 1.22
CA PRO A 10 12.51 -4.30 1.99
C PRO A 10 11.61 -4.23 3.22
N GLN A 11 11.69 -3.14 3.99
CA GLN A 11 10.84 -2.92 5.17
C GLN A 11 9.35 -2.89 4.82
N ALA A 12 8.97 -2.25 3.71
CA ALA A 12 7.58 -2.19 3.29
C ALA A 12 7.04 -3.57 2.87
N ARG A 13 7.88 -4.43 2.28
CA ARG A 13 7.52 -5.83 1.99
C ARG A 13 7.28 -6.63 3.28
N ILE A 14 8.15 -6.45 4.27
CA ILE A 14 8.03 -7.12 5.58
C ILE A 14 6.74 -6.68 6.28
N GLN A 15 6.50 -5.37 6.39
CA GLN A 15 5.29 -4.81 7.01
C GLN A 15 4.01 -5.30 6.32
N PHE A 16 4.00 -5.35 4.99
CA PHE A 16 2.85 -5.88 4.26
C PHE A 16 2.64 -7.37 4.55
N HIS A 17 3.71 -8.16 4.59
CA HIS A 17 3.63 -9.57 4.95
C HIS A 17 3.08 -9.77 6.36
N GLU A 18 3.57 -9.03 7.36
CA GLU A 18 3.10 -9.08 8.75
C GLU A 18 1.61 -8.76 8.88
N ILE A 19 1.11 -7.73 8.17
CA ILE A 19 -0.32 -7.39 8.14
C ILE A 19 -1.14 -8.57 7.62
N ILE A 20 -0.69 -9.20 6.53
CA ILE A 20 -1.40 -10.33 5.93
C ILE A 20 -1.40 -11.54 6.87
N THR A 21 -0.26 -11.88 7.45
CA THR A 21 -0.11 -13.00 8.39
C THR A 21 -0.99 -12.80 9.62
N TYR A 22 -0.96 -11.61 10.22
CA TYR A 22 -1.81 -11.27 11.37
C TYR A 22 -3.29 -11.54 11.11
N TRP A 23 -3.82 -11.13 9.95
CA TRP A 23 -5.22 -11.34 9.64
C TRP A 23 -5.55 -12.77 9.22
N ALA A 24 -4.60 -13.47 8.59
CA ALA A 24 -4.77 -14.88 8.27
C ALA A 24 -4.90 -15.71 9.57
N GLU A 25 -4.08 -15.40 10.57
CA GLU A 25 -4.09 -16.08 11.86
C GLU A 25 -5.26 -15.66 12.75
N LYS A 26 -5.59 -14.37 12.79
CA LYS A 26 -6.60 -13.84 13.73
C LYS A 26 -8.05 -14.10 13.32
N LEU A 27 -8.37 -14.04 12.03
CA LEU A 27 -9.76 -14.10 11.56
C LEU A 27 -10.18 -15.45 10.99
N GLU A 28 -9.25 -16.40 10.84
CA GLU A 28 -9.44 -17.65 10.07
C GLU A 28 -10.09 -17.44 8.68
N SER A 29 -10.12 -16.20 8.18
CA SER A 29 -10.91 -15.81 7.01
C SER A 29 -9.99 -15.32 5.90
N VAL A 30 -9.75 -16.24 4.97
CA VAL A 30 -9.01 -16.00 3.73
C VAL A 30 -9.62 -14.85 2.91
N SER A 31 -10.93 -14.61 3.05
CA SER A 31 -11.65 -13.56 2.32
C SER A 31 -11.17 -12.15 2.67
N TYR A 32 -10.85 -11.88 3.94
CA TYR A 32 -10.40 -10.56 4.37
C TYR A 32 -8.97 -10.28 3.91
N VAL A 33 -8.08 -11.27 4.06
CA VAL A 33 -6.72 -11.24 3.51
C VAL A 33 -6.73 -11.01 1.99
N ARG A 34 -7.60 -11.72 1.27
CA ARG A 34 -7.76 -11.56 -0.19
C ARG A 34 -8.18 -10.13 -0.53
N LYS A 35 -9.15 -9.57 0.20
CA LYS A 35 -9.61 -8.19 -0.01
C LYS A 35 -8.49 -7.17 0.18
N ILE A 36 -7.65 -7.32 1.21
CA ILE A 36 -6.49 -6.44 1.43
C ILE A 36 -5.55 -6.48 0.21
N ARG A 37 -5.21 -7.68 -0.27
CA ARG A 37 -4.31 -7.86 -1.43
C ARG A 37 -4.88 -7.22 -2.69
N GLU A 38 -6.17 -7.44 -2.96
CA GLU A 38 -6.84 -6.86 -4.14
C GLU A 38 -6.88 -5.33 -4.07
N ASP A 39 -7.22 -4.75 -2.91
CA ASP A 39 -7.30 -3.30 -2.74
C ASP A 39 -5.92 -2.65 -2.84
N VAL A 40 -4.87 -3.27 -2.28
CA VAL A 40 -3.48 -2.82 -2.46
C VAL A 40 -3.11 -2.87 -3.95
N GLN A 41 -3.37 -3.97 -4.65
CA GLN A 41 -3.05 -4.10 -6.07
C GLN A 41 -3.74 -3.03 -6.91
N ARG A 42 -5.02 -2.75 -6.66
CA ARG A 42 -5.77 -1.70 -7.37
C ARG A 42 -5.12 -0.33 -7.19
N VAL A 43 -4.68 0.01 -5.97
CA VAL A 43 -3.98 1.28 -5.73
C VAL A 43 -2.61 1.30 -6.39
N LEU A 44 -1.84 0.20 -6.38
CA LEU A 44 -0.56 0.14 -7.08
C LEU A 44 -0.73 0.38 -8.59
N GLU A 45 -1.75 -0.20 -9.22
CA GLU A 45 -2.02 0.06 -10.63
C GLU A 45 -2.33 1.54 -10.88
N ILE A 46 -3.15 2.18 -10.05
CA ILE A 46 -3.42 3.62 -10.16
C ILE A 46 -2.14 4.45 -10.00
N LEU A 47 -1.27 4.09 -9.05
CA LEU A 47 -0.02 4.83 -8.79
C LEU A 47 0.96 4.80 -9.96
N LYS A 48 0.94 3.77 -10.81
CA LYS A 48 1.78 3.72 -12.02
C LYS A 48 1.44 4.82 -13.03
N PHE A 49 0.19 5.28 -13.04
CA PHE A 49 -0.32 6.31 -13.96
C PHE A 49 -0.54 7.66 -13.29
N SER A 50 -0.81 7.66 -11.99
CA SER A 50 -1.14 8.86 -11.20
C SER A 50 -0.32 8.89 -9.90
N PRO A 51 1.03 9.01 -9.98
CA PRO A 51 1.90 8.98 -8.82
C PRO A 51 1.61 10.11 -7.82
N ARG A 52 0.99 11.22 -8.24
CA ARG A 52 0.70 12.36 -7.37
C ARG A 52 -0.66 12.33 -6.68
N ILE A 53 -1.41 11.22 -6.79
CA ILE A 53 -2.76 11.10 -6.21
C ILE A 53 -2.76 11.06 -4.67
N GLY A 54 -1.66 10.62 -4.05
CA GLY A 54 -1.51 10.57 -2.60
C GLY A 54 -1.35 11.97 -1.99
N ARG A 55 -1.86 12.12 -0.76
CA ARG A 55 -1.70 13.34 0.02
C ARG A 55 -0.25 13.48 0.48
N ILE A 56 0.30 14.68 0.40
CA ILE A 56 1.63 14.98 0.93
C ILE A 56 1.57 14.84 2.46
N VAL A 57 2.58 14.18 3.02
CA VAL A 57 2.77 14.00 4.46
C VAL A 57 3.67 15.13 4.95
N GLU A 58 3.11 16.00 5.78
CA GLU A 58 3.84 17.12 6.39
C GLU A 58 4.94 16.62 7.33
N ASN A 59 5.95 17.47 7.56
CA ASN A 59 7.08 17.18 8.45
C ASN A 59 7.90 15.94 8.04
N THR A 60 8.02 15.69 6.73
CA THR A 60 8.92 14.68 6.16
C THR A 60 10.01 15.34 5.32
N ASN A 61 11.22 14.78 5.32
CA ASN A 61 12.36 15.35 4.59
C ASN A 61 12.37 15.01 3.09
N GLU A 62 11.45 14.18 2.60
CA GLU A 62 11.49 13.59 1.25
C GLU A 62 10.10 13.47 0.60
N GLU A 63 9.42 14.58 0.28
CA GLU A 63 8.11 14.66 -0.42
C GLU A 63 7.22 13.40 -0.31
N VAL A 64 7.01 12.91 0.92
CA VAL A 64 6.38 11.61 1.14
C VAL A 64 4.90 11.76 0.88
N ARG A 65 4.31 10.79 0.17
CA ARG A 65 2.89 10.75 -0.13
C ARG A 65 2.23 9.56 0.55
N ARG A 66 0.95 9.73 0.91
CA ARG A 66 0.12 8.71 1.54
C ARG A 66 -1.16 8.46 0.76
N VAL A 67 -1.47 7.20 0.49
CA VAL A 67 -2.79 6.75 0.03
C VAL A 67 -3.38 5.78 1.06
N THR A 68 -4.63 6.00 1.45
CA THR A 68 -5.35 5.15 2.39
C THR A 68 -5.96 3.94 1.68
N ILE A 69 -5.79 2.75 2.25
CA ILE A 69 -6.35 1.47 1.80
C ILE A 69 -7.30 0.95 2.89
N LEU A 70 -8.50 0.51 2.53
CA LEU A 70 -9.46 -0.15 3.44
C LEU A 70 -9.72 0.61 4.76
N ARG A 71 -9.70 1.95 4.73
CA ARG A 71 -9.85 2.87 5.87
C ARG A 71 -8.77 2.79 6.97
N ASN A 72 -8.11 1.65 7.14
CA ASN A 72 -7.23 1.37 8.28
C ASN A 72 -5.76 1.18 7.88
N TYR A 73 -5.46 1.01 6.59
CA TYR A 73 -4.11 0.85 6.08
C TYR A 73 -3.72 2.06 5.26
N SER A 74 -2.42 2.28 5.12
CA SER A 74 -1.90 3.33 4.25
C SER A 74 -0.61 2.86 3.60
N ILE A 75 -0.45 3.24 2.34
CA ILE A 75 0.82 3.11 1.62
C ILE A 75 1.49 4.46 1.65
N PHE A 76 2.72 4.48 2.15
CA PHE A 76 3.63 5.63 2.10
C PHE A 76 4.64 5.41 0.98
N TYR A 77 4.84 6.41 0.13
CA TYR A 77 5.69 6.29 -1.05
C TYR A 77 6.26 7.64 -1.47
N ARG A 78 7.26 7.60 -2.35
CA ARG A 78 7.88 8.74 -3.03
C ARG A 78 8.32 8.32 -4.42
#